data_AF-A0A392MMF6-F1
#
_entry.id   AF-A0A392MMF6-F1
#
_cell.length_a   1.000
_cell.length_b   1.000
_cell.length_c   1.000
_cell.angle_alpha   90.00
_cell.angle_beta   90.00
_cell.angle_gamma   90.00
#
_symmetry.space_group_name_H-M   'P 1'
#
loop_
_entity.id
_entity.type
_entity.pdbx_description
1 polymer ?
#
loop_
_entity_poly.entity_id
_entity_poly.type
_entity_poly.pdbx_seq_one_letter_code
_entity_poly.pdbx_strand_id
1 'polypeptide(L)'
;MSAERQCGSSFGCPENAGAAGTLYDAVPRSLIVDNYNMTTDTETLLLDFPYQPLWVNVYVRNMARATVPLLWSRVQVQGQISILQGGVLSFGLPHYSSSEFELLAEELLMSDSVMK
;
A
#
# COMPACT_ATOMS: atom_id res chain seq x y z
N MET A 1 -23.75 -17.32 6.76
CA MET A 1 -23.71 -15.85 6.84
C MET A 1 -22.80 -15.38 5.72
N SER A 2 -23.39 -14.91 4.64
CA SER A 2 -22.70 -14.32 3.48
C SER A 2 -22.08 -13.00 3.94
N ALA A 3 -20.75 -12.91 3.98
CA ALA A 3 -20.07 -11.65 4.24
C ALA A 3 -20.37 -10.71 3.05
N GLU A 4 -21.05 -9.60 3.30
CA GLU A 4 -21.14 -8.50 2.34
C GLU A 4 -19.72 -8.04 2.02
N ARG A 5 -19.28 -8.24 0.77
CA ARG A 5 -18.05 -7.63 0.25
C ARG A 5 -18.29 -6.13 0.16
N GLN A 6 -17.89 -5.37 1.17
CA GLN A 6 -17.78 -3.92 1.04
C GLN A 6 -16.54 -3.60 0.18
N CYS A 7 -16.71 -2.67 -0.76
CA CYS A 7 -15.66 -2.21 -1.66
C CYS A 7 -14.91 -1.05 -1.01
N GLY A 8 -13.61 -0.94 -1.27
CA GLY A 8 -12.86 0.27 -0.93
C GLY A 8 -13.40 1.51 -1.64
N SER A 9 -13.28 2.66 -0.97
CA SER A 9 -13.74 3.95 -1.46
C SER A 9 -12.58 4.93 -1.44
N SER A 10 -12.26 5.49 -2.61
CA SER A 10 -11.33 6.62 -2.71
C SER A 10 -12.15 7.91 -2.79
N PHE A 11 -11.80 8.91 -1.97
CA PHE A 11 -12.45 10.22 -2.00
C PHE A 11 -12.35 10.89 -3.39
N GLY A 12 -11.25 10.65 -4.11
CA GLY A 12 -11.03 11.18 -5.45
C GLY A 12 -11.60 10.31 -6.58
N CYS A 13 -11.85 9.03 -6.32
CA CYS A 13 -12.32 8.05 -7.31
C CYS A 13 -13.32 7.06 -6.69
N PRO A 14 -14.61 7.40 -6.59
CA PRO A 14 -15.64 6.50 -6.06
C PRO A 14 -15.76 5.16 -6.82
N GLU A 15 -15.28 5.12 -8.08
CA GLU A 15 -15.26 3.95 -8.95
C GLU A 15 -13.91 3.20 -8.97
N ASN A 16 -13.08 3.32 -7.92
CA ASN A 16 -11.72 2.72 -7.87
C ASN A 16 -11.70 1.18 -7.76
N ALA A 17 -12.63 0.48 -8.41
CA ALA A 17 -12.76 -0.99 -8.44
C ALA A 17 -12.68 -1.67 -7.05
N GLY A 18 -13.07 -0.95 -5.99
CA GLY A 18 -12.99 -1.41 -4.62
C GLY A 18 -11.60 -1.35 -3.97
N ALA A 19 -10.59 -0.78 -4.63
CA ALA A 19 -9.26 -0.56 -4.05
C ALA A 19 -9.26 0.66 -3.11
N ALA A 20 -8.31 0.65 -2.16
CA ALA A 20 -8.13 1.74 -1.20
C ALA A 20 -7.69 3.05 -1.89
N GLY A 21 -8.00 4.18 -1.26
CA GLY A 21 -7.60 5.48 -1.76
C GLY A 21 -6.11 5.76 -1.52
N THR A 22 -5.48 6.51 -2.43
CA THR A 22 -4.10 6.97 -2.29
C THR A 22 -4.04 8.50 -2.20
N LEU A 23 -3.18 9.00 -1.32
CA LEU A 23 -2.85 10.41 -1.19
C LEU A 23 -1.34 10.56 -1.07
N TYR A 24 -0.75 11.41 -1.90
CA TYR A 24 0.64 11.81 -1.75
C TYR A 24 0.70 13.24 -1.23
N ASP A 25 1.30 13.42 -0.05
CA ASP A 25 1.61 14.74 0.49
C ASP A 25 3.06 15.08 0.19
N ALA A 26 3.27 16.12 -0.62
CA ALA A 26 4.59 16.54 -1.09
C ALA A 26 5.45 17.20 0.00
N VAL A 27 4.85 17.72 1.09
CA VAL A 27 5.57 18.40 2.15
C VAL A 27 6.36 17.41 3.02
N PRO A 28 5.73 16.40 3.66
CA PRO A 28 6.42 15.31 4.35
C PRO A 28 6.83 14.18 3.38
N ARG A 29 6.57 14.32 2.07
CA ARG A 29 6.85 13.32 1.03
C ARG A 29 6.30 11.93 1.38
N SER A 30 5.05 11.93 1.82
CA SER A 30 4.38 10.76 2.39
C SER A 30 3.32 10.21 1.45
N LEU A 31 3.42 8.92 1.14
CA LEU A 31 2.38 8.16 0.46
C LEU A 31 1.46 7.53 1.50
N ILE A 32 0.16 7.83 1.42
CA ILE A 32 -0.86 7.31 2.34
C ILE A 32 -1.84 6.48 1.52
N VAL A 33 -2.00 5.21 1.89
CA VAL A 33 -3.02 4.29 1.42
C VAL A 33 -3.99 4.04 2.56
N ASP A 34 -5.26 4.42 2.37
CA ASP A 34 -6.28 4.42 3.42
C ASP A 34 -7.60 3.90 2.85
N ASN A 35 -8.24 2.99 3.59
CA ASN A 35 -9.54 2.44 3.20
C ASN A 35 -10.65 2.76 4.20
N TYR A 36 -10.44 3.73 5.09
CA TYR A 36 -11.44 4.23 6.04
C TYR A 36 -12.15 3.13 6.84
N ASN A 37 -11.42 2.07 7.20
CA ASN A 37 -11.90 0.89 7.93
C ASN A 37 -12.94 0.05 7.19
N MET A 38 -13.10 0.25 5.88
CA MET A 38 -13.86 -0.64 5.02
C MET A 38 -13.01 -1.85 4.67
N THR A 39 -13.61 -3.03 4.66
CA THR A 39 -12.92 -4.22 4.15
C THR A 39 -12.74 -4.12 2.64
N THR A 40 -11.74 -4.80 2.11
CA THR A 40 -11.57 -4.99 0.67
C THR A 40 -10.77 -6.25 0.40
N ASP A 41 -11.02 -6.89 -0.74
CA ASP A 41 -10.20 -7.96 -1.30
C ASP A 41 -9.31 -7.47 -2.44
N THR A 42 -9.43 -6.19 -2.83
CA THR A 42 -8.68 -5.59 -3.93
C THR A 42 -7.41 -4.91 -3.39
N GLU A 43 -6.26 -5.24 -3.96
CA GLU A 43 -4.97 -4.63 -3.63
C GLU A 43 -4.75 -3.34 -4.44
N THR A 44 -4.28 -2.28 -3.79
CA THR A 44 -3.88 -1.02 -4.42
C THR A 44 -2.46 -1.16 -4.96
N LEU A 45 -2.28 -1.11 -6.28
CA LEU A 45 -0.95 -1.26 -6.88
C LEU A 45 -0.10 0.01 -6.70
N LEU A 46 1.10 -0.13 -6.16
CA LEU A 46 2.05 0.97 -6.00
C LEU A 46 3.05 1.00 -7.18
N LEU A 47 2.59 1.52 -8.32
CA LEU A 47 3.25 1.42 -9.65
C LEU A 47 4.25 2.53 -10.02
N ASP A 48 4.58 3.42 -9.09
CA ASP A 48 5.49 4.57 -9.27
C ASP A 48 4.85 5.83 -9.92
N PHE A 49 5.40 6.99 -9.54
CA PHE A 49 5.10 8.30 -10.13
C PHE A 49 6.39 8.86 -10.75
N PRO A 50 6.32 9.62 -11.86
CA PRO A 50 7.40 9.75 -12.84
C PRO A 50 8.68 10.52 -12.44
N TYR A 51 8.98 10.73 -11.14
CA TYR A 51 10.17 11.46 -10.70
C TYR A 51 10.80 10.85 -9.44
N GLN A 52 12.03 10.34 -9.56
CA GLN A 52 12.92 10.08 -8.42
C GLN A 52 13.35 11.40 -7.74
N PRO A 53 13.69 11.41 -6.42
CA PRO A 53 13.54 10.38 -5.38
C PRO A 53 12.61 10.85 -4.24
N LEU A 54 12.15 10.08 -3.25
CA LEU A 54 12.06 8.68 -2.82
C LEU A 54 10.89 8.77 -1.81
N TRP A 55 9.99 7.79 -1.72
CA TRP A 55 8.99 7.82 -0.64
C TRP A 55 9.73 8.00 0.69
N VAL A 56 9.45 9.09 1.40
CA VAL A 56 10.06 9.31 2.71
C VAL A 56 9.27 8.53 3.74
N ASN A 57 7.94 8.60 3.66
CA ASN A 57 7.07 7.78 4.49
C ASN A 57 6.01 7.08 3.65
N VAL A 58 5.70 5.85 4.02
CA VAL A 58 4.60 5.06 3.44
C VAL A 58 3.68 4.63 4.56
N TYR A 59 2.41 4.96 4.45
CA TYR A 59 1.36 4.56 5.39
C TYR A 59 0.36 3.66 4.67
N VAL A 60 0.13 2.46 5.18
CA VAL A 60 -0.95 1.57 4.76
C VAL A 60 -1.82 1.32 5.97
N ARG A 61 -3.03 1.89 6.01
CA ARG A 61 -3.84 1.91 7.22
C ARG A 61 -5.33 1.75 7.00
N ASN A 62 -6.07 1.53 8.09
CA ASN A 62 -7.53 1.49 8.10
C ASN A 62 -8.11 0.47 7.10
N MET A 63 -7.70 -0.80 7.21
CA MET A 63 -8.09 -1.92 6.34
C MET A 63 -7.66 -1.77 4.87
N ALA A 64 -6.71 -0.88 4.59
CA ALA A 64 -6.14 -0.74 3.26
C ALA A 64 -5.28 -1.95 2.88
N ARG A 65 -5.42 -2.36 1.62
CA ARG A 65 -4.62 -3.38 0.97
C ARG A 65 -3.78 -2.72 -0.12
N ALA A 66 -2.46 -2.89 -0.08
CA ALA A 66 -1.52 -2.36 -1.05
C ALA A 66 -0.53 -3.44 -1.50
N THR A 67 -0.19 -3.45 -2.79
CA THR A 67 0.82 -4.34 -3.36
C THR A 67 1.95 -3.53 -3.97
N VAL A 68 3.18 -3.88 -3.62
CA VAL A 68 4.39 -3.45 -4.33
C VAL A 68 4.69 -4.45 -5.46
N PRO A 69 4.61 -4.06 -6.74
CA PRO A 69 4.97 -4.92 -7.85
C PRO A 69 6.44 -5.34 -7.77
N LEU A 70 6.73 -6.64 -8.00
CA LEU A 70 8.10 -7.17 -8.10
C LEU A 70 8.78 -6.82 -9.44
N LEU A 71 8.36 -5.73 -10.09
CA LEU A 71 9.04 -5.21 -11.29
C LEU A 71 10.43 -4.65 -10.94
N TRP A 72 10.64 -4.28 -9.69
CA TRP A 72 11.91 -3.81 -9.17
C TRP A 72 12.55 -4.85 -8.26
N SER A 73 13.86 -5.04 -8.36
CA SER A 73 14.62 -5.88 -7.44
C SER A 73 14.81 -5.23 -6.06
N ARG A 74 14.64 -3.90 -5.97
CA ARG A 74 14.81 -3.13 -4.74
C ARG A 74 13.85 -1.95 -4.70
N VAL A 75 13.20 -1.79 -3.55
CA VAL A 75 12.41 -0.61 -3.19
C VAL A 75 13.00 -0.02 -1.91
N GLN A 76 13.29 1.28 -1.95
CA GLN A 76 13.85 2.00 -0.82
C GLN A 76 12.90 3.12 -0.41
N VAL A 77 12.51 3.09 0.87
CA VAL A 77 11.81 4.16 1.58
C VAL A 77 12.85 4.83 2.47
N GLN A 78 12.91 6.16 2.45
CA GLN A 78 13.96 6.85 3.21
C GLN A 78 13.67 6.78 4.71
N GLY A 79 12.49 7.18 5.15
CA GLY A 79 12.10 7.19 6.56
C GLY A 79 11.33 5.93 6.93
N GLN A 80 10.04 6.09 7.15
CA GLN A 80 9.22 5.08 7.83
C GLN A 80 8.24 4.39 6.89
N ILE A 81 8.11 3.07 7.06
CA ILE A 81 6.94 2.30 6.59
C ILE A 81 6.06 2.01 7.79
N SER A 82 4.79 2.40 7.71
CA SER A 82 3.78 2.22 8.74
C SER A 82 2.62 1.38 8.21
N ILE A 83 2.38 0.22 8.80
CA ILE A 83 1.23 -0.63 8.48
C ILE A 83 0.35 -0.76 9.73
N LEU A 84 -0.83 -0.17 9.70
CA LEU A 84 -1.66 0.05 10.90
C LEU A 84 -3.12 -0.39 10.67
N GLN A 85 -3.83 -0.77 11.73
CA GLN A 85 -5.30 -0.87 11.75
C GLN A 85 -5.86 -1.76 10.61
N GLY A 86 -5.43 -3.01 10.54
CA GLY A 86 -5.83 -3.98 9.51
C GLY A 86 -5.16 -3.77 8.15
N GLY A 87 -4.16 -2.90 8.06
CA GLY A 87 -3.40 -2.65 6.83
C GLY A 87 -2.68 -3.91 6.34
N VAL A 88 -2.64 -4.08 5.02
CA VAL A 88 -1.92 -5.18 4.36
C VAL A 88 -0.99 -4.61 3.31
N LEU A 89 0.30 -4.92 3.42
CA LEU A 89 1.29 -4.69 2.38
C LEU A 89 1.73 -6.02 1.80
N SER A 90 1.42 -6.26 0.53
CA SER A 90 1.80 -7.48 -0.18
C SER A 90 2.92 -7.21 -1.19
N PHE A 91 3.73 -8.23 -1.48
CA PHE A 91 4.77 -8.15 -2.52
C PHE A 91 4.43 -9.03 -3.71
N GLY A 92 4.57 -8.46 -4.91
CA GLY A 92 4.43 -9.19 -6.15
C GLY A 92 3.02 -9.31 -6.69
N LEU A 93 2.97 -9.86 -7.89
CA LEU A 93 1.74 -10.14 -8.63
C LEU A 93 1.59 -11.66 -8.74
N PRO A 94 0.37 -12.22 -8.68
CA PRO A 94 0.12 -13.68 -8.67
C PRO A 94 0.78 -14.49 -9.81
N HIS A 95 1.21 -13.83 -10.89
CA HIS A 95 1.74 -14.46 -12.10
C HIS A 95 3.19 -14.08 -12.46
N TYR A 96 3.88 -13.33 -11.60
CA TYR A 96 5.29 -13.01 -11.82
C TYR A 96 6.15 -13.85 -10.86
N SER A 97 6.85 -14.84 -11.41
CA SER A 97 7.80 -15.66 -10.66
C SER A 97 8.91 -14.78 -10.09
N SER A 98 9.12 -14.88 -8.78
CA SER A 98 9.96 -14.01 -7.97
C SER A 98 11.38 -13.79 -8.53
N SER A 99 11.73 -12.53 -8.81
CA SER A 99 13.10 -12.06 -8.61
C SER A 99 13.35 -11.86 -7.12
N GLU A 100 14.60 -11.97 -6.68
CA GLU A 100 15.02 -11.48 -5.37
C GLU A 100 14.57 -10.02 -5.21
N PHE A 101 13.92 -9.73 -4.08
CA PHE A 101 13.37 -8.41 -3.80
C PHE A 101 13.82 -7.93 -2.43
N GLU A 102 14.23 -6.67 -2.37
CA GLU A 102 14.64 -6.01 -1.15
C GLU A 102 13.76 -4.78 -0.89
N LEU A 103 13.17 -4.73 0.31
CA LEU A 103 12.53 -3.54 0.85
C LEU A 103 13.42 -2.94 1.94
N LEU A 104 13.88 -1.71 1.75
CA LEU A 104 14.69 -0.98 2.72
C LEU A 104 13.91 0.23 3.25
N ALA A 105 13.92 0.40 4.57
CA ALA A 105 13.40 1.57 5.29
C ALA A 105 14.27 1.85 6.52
N GLU A 106 14.34 3.11 6.95
CA GLU A 106 14.96 3.46 8.25
C GLU A 106 14.16 2.88 9.41
N GLU A 107 12.82 2.90 9.29
CA GLU A 107 11.93 2.38 10.33
C GLU A 107 10.74 1.61 9.74
N LEU A 108 10.35 0.54 10.42
CA LEU A 108 9.11 -0.19 10.16
C LEU A 108 8.25 -0.21 11.42
N LEU A 109 7.06 0.37 11.34
CA LEU A 109 6.04 0.32 12.38
C LEU A 109 4.87 -0.55 11.92
N MET A 110 4.51 -1.55 12.71
CA MET A 110 3.38 -2.43 12.41
C MET A 110 2.48 -2.62 13.63
N SER A 111 1.16 -2.48 13.43
CA SER A 111 0.17 -2.72 14.48
C SER A 111 -1.12 -3.28 13.88
N ASP A 112 -1.56 -4.45 14.36
CA ASP A 112 -2.74 -5.16 13.87
C ASP A 112 -2.77 -5.24 12.33
N SER A 113 -1.69 -5.74 11.72
CA SER A 113 -1.44 -5.58 10.28
C SER A 113 -0.63 -6.75 9.71
N VAL A 114 -0.64 -6.88 8.39
CA VAL A 114 0.03 -7.99 7.68
C VAL A 114 1.00 -7.46 6.62
N MET A 115 2.18 -8.07 6.57
CA MET A 115 3.13 -7.93 5.48
C MET A 115 3.40 -9.32 4.90
N LYS A 116 3.21 -9.53 3.58
CA LYS A 116 3.27 -10.88 2.97
C LYS A 116 3.72 -10.93 1.52
#